data_AF-A0A816FAQ1-F1
#
_entry.id   AF-A0A816FAQ1-F1
#
_cell.length_a   1.000
_cell.length_b   1.000
_cell.length_c   1.000
_cell.angle_alpha   90.00
_cell.angle_beta   90.00
_cell.angle_gamma   90.00
#
_symmetry.space_group_name_H-M   'P 1'
#
loop_
_entity.id
_entity.type
_entity.pdbx_description
1 polymer ?
#
loop_
_entity_poly.entity_id
_entity_poly.type
_entity_poly.pdbx_seq_one_letter_code
_entity_poly.pdbx_strand_id
1 'polypeptide(L)'
;SISPNLLQNSTIVHAYVPQDVWYEFPSGIQVNDVGQYVDFETPIEKINVHVRGGFIIPMQIPGSNLVYGRTNPLEFLVSLSQSGSASGSLFWDDGDSMDTIESKSYSYFEFNVTTSILFIYGVNLNLLDDKMTQTIEWATSV
;
A
#
# COMPACT_ATOMS: atom_id res chain seq x y z
N SER A 1 -1.91 0.69 -9.56
CA SER A 1 -2.21 1.36 -10.83
C SER A 1 -2.72 2.76 -10.53
N ILE A 2 -2.26 3.76 -11.26
CA ILE A 2 -2.74 5.15 -11.16
C ILE A 2 -3.29 5.52 -12.54
N SER A 3 -4.55 5.95 -12.59
CA SER A 3 -5.26 6.24 -13.83
C SER A 3 -5.72 7.71 -13.79
N PRO A 4 -4.83 8.66 -14.14
CA PRO A 4 -5.14 10.08 -14.06
C PRO A 4 -6.08 10.50 -15.19
N ASN A 5 -6.94 11.48 -14.90
CA ASN A 5 -7.67 12.18 -15.94
C ASN A 5 -6.77 13.22 -16.61
N LEU A 6 -6.61 13.09 -17.92
CA LEU A 6 -5.76 13.96 -18.73
C LEU A 6 -6.57 14.85 -19.67
N LEU A 7 -7.90 14.76 -19.63
CA LEU A 7 -8.80 15.51 -20.50
C LEU A 7 -9.50 16.64 -19.74
N GLN A 8 -9.42 17.85 -20.29
CA GLN A 8 -10.06 19.03 -19.73
C GLN A 8 -11.59 18.83 -19.66
N ASN A 9 -12.20 19.21 -18.53
CA ASN A 9 -13.64 19.14 -18.26
C ASN A 9 -14.23 17.71 -18.35
N SER A 10 -13.41 16.66 -18.37
CA SER A 10 -13.89 15.28 -18.26
C SER A 10 -14.07 14.91 -16.78
N THR A 11 -15.06 14.07 -16.48
CA THR A 11 -15.24 13.39 -15.19
C THR A 11 -15.14 11.88 -15.33
N ILE A 12 -14.61 11.40 -16.46
CA ILE A 12 -14.43 9.98 -16.77
C ILE A 12 -13.00 9.73 -17.22
N VAL A 13 -12.41 8.63 -16.73
CA VAL A 13 -11.16 8.07 -17.22
C VAL A 13 -11.41 6.71 -17.83
N HIS A 14 -11.03 6.56 -19.10
CA HIS A 14 -11.02 5.29 -19.80
C HIS A 14 -9.64 4.63 -19.58
N ALA A 15 -9.58 3.58 -18.75
CA ALA A 15 -8.32 2.94 -18.38
C ALA A 15 -8.37 1.42 -18.51
N TYR A 16 -7.27 0.83 -18.96
CA TYR A 16 -7.11 -0.62 -18.98
C TYR A 16 -6.85 -1.17 -17.59
N VAL A 17 -7.62 -2.18 -17.19
CA VAL A 17 -7.44 -2.94 -15.96
C VAL A 17 -6.82 -4.30 -16.32
N PRO A 18 -5.56 -4.59 -15.92
CA PRO A 18 -4.94 -5.88 -16.21
C PRO A 18 -5.70 -7.07 -15.58
N GLN A 19 -5.58 -8.25 -16.19
CA GLN A 19 -6.19 -9.51 -15.71
C GLN A 19 -5.57 -9.97 -14.38
N ASP A 20 -6.04 -9.40 -13.27
CA ASP A 20 -5.64 -9.73 -11.90
C ASP A 20 -6.68 -9.18 -10.90
N VAL A 21 -6.48 -9.39 -9.60
CA VAL A 21 -7.28 -8.78 -8.54
C VAL A 21 -6.82 -7.33 -8.32
N TRP A 22 -7.77 -6.39 -8.32
CA TRP A 22 -7.52 -4.97 -8.07
C TRP A 22 -8.56 -4.42 -7.09
N TYR A 23 -8.12 -3.56 -6.18
CA TYR A 23 -8.97 -2.88 -5.20
C TYR A 23 -8.87 -1.36 -5.38
N GLU A 24 -9.99 -0.66 -5.36
CA GLU A 24 -10.01 0.80 -5.33
C GLU A 24 -9.43 1.32 -4.00
N PHE A 25 -8.50 2.26 -4.09
CA PHE A 25 -7.97 2.96 -2.92
C PHE A 25 -8.68 4.31 -2.74
N PRO A 26 -9.11 4.68 -1.52
CA PRO A 26 -8.91 3.97 -0.25
C PRO A 26 -10.08 3.05 0.17
N SER A 27 -11.13 2.91 -0.64
CA SER A 27 -12.37 2.22 -0.23
C SER A 27 -12.19 0.71 0.04
N GLY A 28 -11.19 0.09 -0.58
CA GLY A 28 -10.95 -1.35 -0.53
C GLY A 28 -11.91 -2.16 -1.41
N ILE A 29 -12.77 -1.52 -2.22
CA ILE A 29 -13.73 -2.22 -3.07
C ILE A 29 -13.01 -2.90 -4.23
N GLN A 30 -13.27 -4.18 -4.44
CA GLN A 30 -12.70 -4.92 -5.57
C GLN A 30 -13.28 -4.44 -6.91
N VAL A 31 -12.41 -4.25 -7.90
CA VAL A 31 -12.79 -3.99 -9.30
C VAL A 31 -13.18 -5.31 -9.96
N ASN A 32 -14.43 -5.38 -10.45
CA ASN A 32 -14.96 -6.60 -11.08
C ASN A 32 -14.52 -6.76 -12.54
N ASP A 33 -14.43 -5.64 -13.28
CA ASP A 33 -14.08 -5.65 -14.69
C ASP A 33 -12.56 -5.61 -14.88
N VAL A 34 -12.00 -6.76 -15.24
CA VAL A 34 -10.54 -6.98 -15.39
C VAL A 34 -10.20 -7.57 -16.75
N GLY A 35 -8.97 -7.38 -17.20
CA GLY A 35 -8.50 -7.80 -18.53
C GLY A 35 -9.01 -6.93 -19.68
N GLN A 36 -9.63 -5.78 -19.39
CA GLN A 36 -10.31 -4.92 -20.35
C GLN A 36 -10.19 -3.43 -20.00
N TYR A 37 -10.60 -2.56 -20.92
CA TYR A 37 -10.77 -1.15 -20.63
C TYR A 37 -12.07 -0.90 -19.89
N VAL A 38 -12.02 -0.02 -18.88
CA VAL A 38 -13.14 0.33 -18.00
C VAL A 38 -13.22 1.86 -17.91
N ASP A 39 -14.45 2.37 -17.88
CA ASP A 39 -14.72 3.78 -17.62
C ASP A 39 -14.89 3.99 -16.10
N PHE A 40 -13.99 4.78 -15.52
CA PHE A 40 -14.02 5.14 -14.10
C PHE A 40 -14.47 6.57 -13.91
N GLU A 41 -15.40 6.79 -12.98
CA GLU A 41 -15.75 8.14 -12.53
C GLU A 41 -14.56 8.79 -11.81
N THR A 42 -14.25 10.02 -12.19
CA THR A 42 -13.14 10.81 -11.64
C THR A 42 -13.60 12.28 -11.50
N PRO A 43 -14.51 12.57 -10.55
CA PRO A 43 -14.85 13.95 -10.24
C PRO A 43 -13.60 14.75 -9.86
N ILE A 44 -13.69 16.09 -9.87
CA ILE A 44 -12.52 16.97 -9.74
C ILE A 44 -11.68 16.74 -8.47
N GLU A 45 -12.27 16.17 -7.42
CA GLU A 45 -11.62 15.88 -6.13
C GLU A 45 -11.07 14.45 -6.03
N LYS A 46 -11.21 13.63 -7.08
CA LYS A 46 -10.84 12.21 -7.08
C LYS A 46 -9.87 11.90 -8.23
N ILE A 47 -8.80 11.19 -7.88
CA ILE A 47 -7.97 10.44 -8.81
C ILE A 47 -8.21 8.94 -8.61
N ASN A 48 -8.27 8.18 -9.71
CA ASN A 48 -8.45 6.73 -9.64
C ASN A 48 -7.13 6.03 -9.34
N VAL A 49 -7.06 5.41 -8.16
CA VAL A 49 -5.92 4.62 -7.69
C VAL A 49 -6.41 3.23 -7.34
N HIS A 50 -5.71 2.22 -7.84
CA HIS A 50 -6.03 0.82 -7.60
C HIS A 50 -4.81 0.07 -7.04
N VAL A 51 -5.03 -0.73 -6.02
CA VAL A 51 -4.02 -1.58 -5.39
C VAL A 51 -4.20 -2.99 -5.90
N ARG A 52 -3.10 -3.59 -6.39
CA ARG A 52 -3.11 -4.97 -6.88
C ARG A 52 -3.23 -5.93 -5.70
N GLY A 53 -4.02 -6.99 -5.83
CA GLY A 53 -4.06 -8.09 -4.86
C GLY A 53 -2.72 -8.84 -4.79
N GLY A 54 -2.42 -9.40 -3.63
CA GLY A 54 -1.16 -10.10 -3.35
C GLY A 54 -0.09 -9.23 -2.70
N PHE A 55 -0.39 -8.00 -2.29
CA PHE A 55 0.60 -7.06 -1.79
C PHE A 55 0.27 -6.53 -0.39
N ILE A 56 1.32 -6.30 0.39
CA ILE A 56 1.26 -5.62 1.68
C ILE A 56 2.05 -4.32 1.52
N ILE A 57 1.37 -3.19 1.68
CA ILE A 57 1.94 -1.85 1.49
C ILE A 57 2.04 -1.18 2.86
N PRO A 58 3.26 -0.97 3.38
CA PRO A 58 3.47 -0.11 4.54
C PRO A 58 3.10 1.33 4.19
N MET A 59 2.33 1.97 5.05
CA MET A 59 1.92 3.35 4.97
C MET A 59 2.26 4.05 6.28
N GLN A 60 2.29 5.38 6.24
CA GLN A 60 2.48 6.19 7.44
C GLN A 60 1.38 7.23 7.48
N ILE A 61 0.80 7.44 8.67
CA ILE A 61 -0.20 8.49 8.86
C ILE A 61 0.46 9.83 8.48
N PRO A 62 -0.14 10.63 7.60
CA PRO A 62 0.49 11.86 7.12
C PRO A 62 0.66 12.87 8.26
N GLY A 63 1.81 13.52 8.29
CA GLY A 63 2.08 14.71 9.12
C GLY A 63 2.03 15.99 8.27
N SER A 64 2.09 17.15 8.92
CA SER A 64 2.18 18.44 8.21
C SER A 64 3.49 18.60 7.42
N ASN A 65 4.52 17.83 7.77
CA ASN A 65 5.77 17.67 7.03
C ASN A 65 6.37 16.30 7.33
N LEU A 66 7.50 15.96 6.69
CA LEU A 66 8.17 14.68 6.88
C LEU A 66 8.67 14.46 8.31
N VAL A 67 9.14 15.51 9.00
CA VAL A 67 9.65 15.40 10.38
C VAL A 67 8.53 14.92 11.30
N TYR A 68 7.36 15.56 11.25
CA TYR A 68 6.19 15.13 12.03
C TYR A 68 5.60 13.82 11.51
N GLY A 69 5.54 13.64 10.19
CA GLY A 69 5.04 12.40 9.57
C GLY A 69 5.80 11.18 10.06
N ARG A 70 7.14 11.25 10.10
CA ARG A 70 8.02 10.18 10.60
C ARG A 70 7.79 9.86 12.09
N THR A 71 7.21 10.78 12.85
CA THR A 71 6.82 10.52 14.26
C THR A 71 5.55 9.68 14.39
N ASN A 72 4.71 9.65 13.35
CA ASN A 72 3.45 8.94 13.40
C ASN A 72 3.62 7.41 13.27
N PRO A 73 2.64 6.63 13.76
CA PRO A 73 2.65 5.19 13.59
C PRO A 73 2.59 4.75 12.12
N LEU A 74 3.11 3.53 11.89
CA LEU A 74 2.97 2.84 10.61
C LEU A 74 1.61 2.13 10.54
N GLU A 75 1.05 2.11 9.33
CA GLU A 75 -0.14 1.35 8.96
C GLU A 75 0.24 0.35 7.86
N PHE A 76 -0.52 -0.74 7.73
CA PHE A 76 -0.32 -1.72 6.67
C PHE A 76 -1.60 -1.89 5.87
N LEU A 77 -1.54 -1.59 4.58
CA LEU A 77 -2.59 -1.93 3.63
C LEU A 77 -2.34 -3.34 3.09
N VAL A 78 -3.20 -4.29 3.45
CA VAL A 78 -3.11 -5.68 3.01
C VAL A 78 -4.15 -5.92 1.91
N SER A 79 -3.70 -6.05 0.65
CA SER A 79 -4.55 -6.42 -0.47
C SER A 79 -4.37 -7.91 -0.78
N LEU A 80 -5.37 -8.73 -0.47
CA LEU A 80 -5.26 -10.18 -0.69
C LEU A 80 -5.35 -10.53 -2.19
N SER A 81 -4.53 -11.50 -2.60
CA SER A 81 -4.65 -12.13 -3.92
C SER A 81 -5.90 -13.01 -3.99
N GLN A 82 -6.18 -13.56 -5.17
CA GLN A 82 -7.26 -14.53 -5.34
C GLN A 82 -7.11 -15.77 -4.44
N SER A 83 -5.87 -16.14 -4.07
CA SER A 83 -5.60 -17.25 -3.14
C SER A 83 -5.60 -16.84 -1.66
N GLY A 84 -5.98 -15.61 -1.32
CA GLY A 84 -5.96 -15.11 0.05
C GLY A 84 -4.56 -14.88 0.62
N SER A 85 -3.56 -14.71 -0.24
CA SER A 85 -2.16 -14.44 0.15
C SER A 85 -1.76 -13.01 -0.18
N ALA A 86 -0.78 -12.47 0.55
CA ALA A 86 -0.16 -11.20 0.24
C ALA A 86 1.29 -11.15 0.75
N SER A 87 2.15 -10.37 0.11
CA SER A 87 3.50 -10.15 0.60
C SER A 87 3.98 -8.71 0.39
N GLY A 88 4.96 -8.30 1.17
CA GLY A 88 5.56 -6.98 1.04
C GLY A 88 6.82 -6.88 1.88
N SER A 89 7.44 -5.72 1.83
CA SER A 89 8.59 -5.42 2.68
C SER A 89 8.63 -3.94 3.07
N LEU A 90 9.34 -3.64 4.16
CA LEU A 90 9.60 -2.29 4.64
C LEU A 90 11.10 -2.14 4.87
N PHE A 91 11.68 -1.12 4.27
CA PHE A 91 13.01 -0.63 4.64
C PHE A 91 12.84 0.67 5.42
N TRP A 92 13.55 0.81 6.54
CA TRP A 92 13.44 1.96 7.40
C TRP A 92 14.79 2.36 8.00
N ASP A 93 15.24 3.56 7.73
CA ASP A 93 16.45 4.16 8.29
C ASP A 93 16.13 5.48 9.00
N ASP A 94 17.14 6.29 9.30
CA ASP A 94 16.93 7.64 9.84
C ASP A 94 16.43 8.64 8.79
N GLY A 95 16.67 8.37 7.51
CA GLY A 95 16.29 9.18 6.35
C GLY A 95 17.25 10.32 6.02
N ASP A 96 18.47 10.35 6.61
CA ASP A 96 19.44 11.45 6.44
C ASP A 96 20.89 10.97 6.34
N SER A 97 21.28 9.93 7.09
CA SER A 97 22.66 9.43 7.08
C SER A 97 23.05 8.80 5.74
N MET A 98 24.32 8.92 5.37
CA MET A 98 24.91 8.19 4.25
C MET A 98 25.28 6.76 4.65
N ASP A 99 25.42 5.87 3.66
CA ASP A 99 25.92 4.50 3.82
C ASP A 99 25.17 3.66 4.87
N THR A 100 23.85 3.89 5.01
CA THR A 100 23.00 3.18 6.00
C THR A 100 22.94 1.68 5.72
N ILE A 101 23.01 1.27 4.45
CA ILE A 101 23.02 -0.13 4.03
C ILE A 101 24.32 -0.82 4.44
N GLU A 102 25.46 -0.22 4.10
CA GLU A 102 26.80 -0.74 4.39
C GLU A 102 27.07 -0.83 5.89
N SER A 103 26.65 0.20 6.63
CA SER A 103 26.77 0.28 8.09
C SER A 103 25.70 -0.54 8.83
N LYS A 104 24.71 -1.10 8.13
CA LYS A 104 23.54 -1.79 8.70
C LYS A 104 22.74 -0.92 9.68
N SER A 105 22.73 0.39 9.45
CA SER A 105 21.97 1.37 10.20
C SER A 105 20.56 1.56 9.60
N TYR A 106 19.82 0.46 9.50
CA TYR A 106 18.45 0.40 9.01
C TYR A 106 17.74 -0.76 9.65
N SER A 107 16.40 -0.76 9.70
CA SER A 107 15.55 -1.90 9.96
C SER A 107 14.88 -2.36 8.68
N TYR A 108 14.83 -3.67 8.45
CA TYR A 108 14.17 -4.24 7.29
C TYR A 108 13.20 -5.33 7.70
N PHE A 109 12.01 -5.30 7.13
CA PHE A 109 10.93 -6.25 7.41
C PHE A 109 10.43 -6.89 6.13
N GLU A 110 10.10 -8.17 6.23
CA GLU A 110 9.32 -8.91 5.24
C GLU A 110 7.98 -9.31 5.84
N PHE A 111 6.92 -9.04 5.09
CA PHE A 111 5.55 -9.34 5.45
C PHE A 111 5.03 -10.46 4.57
N ASN A 112 4.33 -11.40 5.17
CA ASN A 112 3.70 -12.49 4.44
C ASN A 112 2.35 -12.84 5.06
N VAL A 113 1.30 -12.88 4.25
CA VAL A 113 0.00 -13.40 4.65
C VAL A 113 -0.22 -14.75 3.98
N THR A 114 -0.44 -15.77 4.80
CA THR A 114 -0.96 -17.08 4.37
C THR A 114 -2.12 -17.45 5.27
N THR A 115 -3.22 -17.92 4.68
CA THR A 115 -4.40 -18.38 5.43
C THR A 115 -4.90 -17.36 6.47
N SER A 116 -4.94 -16.08 6.11
CA SER A 116 -5.41 -14.98 6.97
C SER A 116 -4.54 -14.68 8.20
N ILE A 117 -3.31 -15.19 8.27
CA ILE A 117 -2.34 -14.86 9.32
C ILE A 117 -1.23 -14.01 8.71
N LEU A 118 -0.96 -12.85 9.31
CA LEU A 118 0.17 -11.99 8.96
C LEU A 118 1.43 -12.43 9.73
N PHE A 119 2.43 -12.89 9.00
CA PHE A 119 3.79 -13.13 9.46
C PHE A 119 4.67 -11.92 9.16
N ILE A 120 5.51 -11.56 10.13
CA ILE A 120 6.45 -10.45 10.04
C ILE A 120 7.84 -10.97 10.42
N TYR A 121 8.79 -10.85 9.51
CA TYR A 121 10.19 -11.20 9.73
C TYR A 121 11.03 -9.93 9.68
N GLY A 122 11.92 -9.73 10.63
CA GLY A 122 12.70 -8.49 10.73
C GLY A 122 14.19 -8.72 10.94
N VAL A 123 15.02 -7.84 10.39
CA VAL A 123 16.47 -7.80 10.59
C VAL A 123 16.93 -6.38 10.91
N ASN A 124 18.06 -6.27 11.64
CA ASN A 124 18.66 -4.99 12.03
C ASN A 124 17.67 -4.04 12.73
N LEU A 125 17.00 -4.50 13.79
CA LEU A 125 15.84 -3.84 14.41
C LEU A 125 16.15 -2.59 15.25
N ASN A 126 17.20 -1.85 14.91
CA ASN A 126 17.74 -0.79 15.75
C ASN A 126 16.90 0.50 15.76
N LEU A 127 15.89 0.63 14.89
CA LEU A 127 15.23 1.92 14.59
C LEU A 127 13.69 1.91 14.65
N LEU A 128 13.05 0.79 15.00
CA LEU A 128 11.59 0.62 14.78
C LEU A 128 10.76 0.17 15.99
N ASP A 129 11.37 -0.07 17.15
CA ASP A 129 10.71 -0.74 18.29
C ASP A 129 9.41 -0.05 18.76
N ASP A 130 9.29 1.29 18.63
CA ASP A 130 8.12 2.04 19.10
C ASP A 130 7.12 2.46 17.99
N LYS A 131 7.34 2.07 16.73
CA LYS A 131 6.56 2.57 15.57
C LYS A 131 5.43 1.66 15.10
N MET A 132 5.46 0.40 15.50
CA MET A 132 4.51 -0.62 15.06
C MET A 132 3.24 -0.58 15.89
N THR A 133 2.18 0.08 15.41
CA THR A 133 0.84 -0.06 15.97
C THR A 133 0.00 -1.05 15.17
N GLN A 134 -1.02 -1.61 15.82
CA GLN A 134 -1.88 -2.67 15.32
C GLN A 134 -2.55 -2.37 13.97
N THR A 135 -2.70 -3.42 13.17
CA THR A 135 -3.26 -3.48 11.81
C THR A 135 -4.66 -2.84 11.69
N ILE A 136 -4.88 -2.06 10.62
CA ILE A 136 -6.24 -1.77 10.12
C ILE A 136 -6.61 -2.93 9.19
N GLU A 137 -7.49 -3.82 9.64
CA GLU A 137 -8.06 -4.88 8.81
C GLU A 137 -9.04 -4.28 7.81
N TRP A 138 -8.81 -4.50 6.52
CA TRP A 138 -9.91 -4.66 5.58
C TRP A 138 -10.11 -6.15 5.34
N ALA A 139 -10.97 -6.74 6.17
CA ALA A 139 -11.71 -7.91 5.77
C ALA A 139 -12.91 -7.44 4.95
N THR A 140 -12.95 -7.77 3.66
CA THR A 140 -14.23 -8.11 3.06
C THR A 140 -14.26 -9.62 2.86
N SER A 141 -14.85 -10.29 3.86
CA SER A 141 -15.64 -11.52 3.70
C SER A 141 -16.58 -11.37 2.49
N VAL A 142 -16.92 -12.40 1.70
CA VAL A 142 -17.41 -13.74 2.05
C VAL A 142 -17.25 -14.65 0.84
#